data_AF-A0A4R1B4N6-F1
#
_entry.id   AF-A0A4R1B4N6-F1
#
_cell.length_a   1.000
_cell.length_b   1.000
_cell.length_c   1.000
_cell.angle_alpha   90.00
_cell.angle_beta   90.00
_cell.angle_gamma   90.00
#
_symmetry.space_group_name_H-M   'P 1'
#
loop_
_entity.id
_entity.type
_entity.pdbx_description
1 polymer ?
#
loop_
_entity_poly.entity_id
_entity_poly.type
_entity_poly.pdbx_seq_one_letter_code
_entity_poly.pdbx_strand_id
1 'polypeptide(L)'
;MAFYRSMPIPVRDLVRSRAMTMLVTLAFAAPVFFAPAYLVSGSLRAEVAVSDYLGFVLFWIGYALLAGGAHLCVELTISGRSMFAVQCVFVAGVFAALFVLYAGYQVPLATSVMDLVRAYGPALPAASLLLGAAGFWVGARVTGRRLARRDLSA
;
A
#
# COMPACT_ATOMS: atom_id res chain seq x y z
N MET A 1 23.70 -2.31 -9.67
CA MET A 1 22.88 -1.33 -10.42
C MET A 1 23.48 -0.90 -11.77
N ALA A 2 24.81 -0.99 -11.99
CA ALA A 2 25.41 -0.72 -13.31
C ALA A 2 25.03 -1.75 -14.41
N PHE A 3 24.84 -3.02 -14.04
CA PHE A 3 24.56 -4.11 -14.98
C PHE A 3 23.13 -4.12 -15.57
N TYR A 4 22.15 -3.55 -14.87
CA TYR A 4 20.77 -3.44 -15.40
C TYR A 4 20.61 -2.31 -16.42
N ARG A 5 21.57 -1.37 -16.48
CA ARG A 5 21.59 -0.28 -17.49
C ARG A 5 22.23 -0.71 -18.81
N SER A 6 22.94 -1.83 -18.86
CA SER A 6 23.55 -2.36 -20.08
C SER A 6 22.65 -3.32 -20.85
N MET A 7 21.52 -3.74 -20.28
CA MET A 7 20.52 -4.50 -21.03
C MET A 7 19.53 -3.52 -21.66
N PRO A 8 19.21 -3.65 -22.96
CA PRO A 8 18.22 -2.82 -23.65
C PRO A 8 16.82 -3.26 -23.22
N ILE A 9 16.50 -3.12 -21.93
CA ILE A 9 15.18 -3.40 -21.39
C ILE A 9 14.38 -2.12 -21.52
N PRO A 10 13.30 -2.11 -22.31
CA PRO A 10 12.47 -0.93 -22.45
C PRO A 10 11.90 -0.59 -21.07
N VAL A 11 11.95 0.69 -20.72
CA VAL A 11 11.58 1.15 -19.38
C VAL A 11 10.16 0.78 -18.98
N ARG A 12 9.27 0.63 -19.97
CA ARG A 12 7.90 0.11 -19.78
C ARG A 12 7.86 -1.29 -19.15
N ASP A 13 8.77 -2.16 -19.53
CA ASP A 13 8.82 -3.54 -19.02
C ASP A 13 9.40 -3.58 -17.60
N LEU A 14 10.32 -2.67 -17.27
CA LEU A 14 10.80 -2.48 -15.91
C LEU A 14 9.66 -2.04 -14.96
N VAL A 15 8.86 -1.05 -15.37
CA VAL A 15 7.71 -0.58 -14.56
C VAL A 15 6.69 -1.70 -14.37
N ARG A 16 6.39 -2.47 -15.43
CA ARG A 16 5.45 -3.61 -15.36
C ARG A 16 5.96 -4.71 -14.44
N SER A 17 7.23 -5.09 -14.56
CA SER A 17 7.86 -6.09 -13.71
C SER A 17 7.79 -5.69 -12.23
N ARG A 18 8.06 -4.40 -11.92
CA ARG A 18 7.93 -3.91 -10.55
C ARG A 18 6.50 -3.85 -10.05
N ALA A 19 5.56 -3.38 -10.86
CA ALA A 19 4.16 -3.40 -10.50
C ALA A 19 3.68 -4.84 -10.20
N MET A 20 4.05 -5.83 -11.02
CA MET A 20 3.71 -7.23 -10.77
C MET A 20 4.37 -7.75 -9.49
N THR A 21 5.65 -7.44 -9.26
CA THR A 21 6.33 -7.86 -8.03
C THR A 21 5.60 -7.32 -6.81
N MET A 22 5.22 -6.04 -6.80
CA MET A 22 4.46 -5.43 -5.69
C MET A 22 3.10 -6.10 -5.48
N LEU A 23 2.36 -6.38 -6.55
CA LEU A 23 1.06 -7.06 -6.46
C LEU A 23 1.19 -8.47 -5.90
N VAL A 24 2.18 -9.24 -6.36
CA VAL A 24 2.47 -10.58 -5.86
C VAL A 24 2.88 -10.51 -4.39
N THR A 25 3.79 -9.60 -4.03
CA THR A 25 4.19 -9.40 -2.63
C THR A 25 2.99 -9.06 -1.76
N LEU A 26 2.08 -8.21 -2.21
CA LEU A 26 0.86 -7.88 -1.46
C LEU A 26 -0.04 -9.10 -1.27
N ALA A 27 -0.23 -9.91 -2.32
CA ALA A 27 -1.05 -11.11 -2.28
C ALA A 27 -0.53 -12.15 -1.27
N PHE A 28 0.78 -12.20 -1.03
CA PHE A 28 1.38 -13.07 -0.01
C PHE A 28 1.46 -12.40 1.38
N ALA A 29 1.84 -11.12 1.44
CA ALA A 29 2.03 -10.41 2.69
C ALA A 29 0.72 -10.21 3.45
N ALA A 30 -0.39 -9.93 2.76
CA ALA A 30 -1.67 -9.71 3.43
C ALA A 30 -2.15 -10.97 4.18
N PRO A 31 -2.22 -12.18 3.59
CA PRO A 31 -2.55 -13.39 4.33
C PRO A 31 -1.55 -13.70 5.45
N VAL A 32 -0.25 -13.54 5.21
CA VAL A 32 0.79 -13.81 6.22
C VAL A 32 0.64 -12.90 7.44
N PHE A 33 0.20 -11.67 7.25
CA PHE A 33 -0.04 -10.74 8.34
C PHE A 33 -1.41 -10.96 9.02
N PHE A 34 -2.49 -11.01 8.25
CA PHE A 34 -3.85 -11.02 8.79
C PHE A 34 -4.30 -12.41 9.28
N ALA A 35 -3.88 -13.50 8.64
CA ALA A 35 -4.32 -14.83 9.06
C ALA A 35 -3.85 -15.20 10.48
N PRO A 36 -2.55 -15.05 10.85
CA PRO A 36 -2.13 -15.30 12.23
C PRO A 36 -2.74 -14.32 13.22
N ALA A 37 -2.92 -13.05 12.85
CA ALA A 37 -3.54 -12.05 13.71
C ALA A 37 -4.96 -12.46 14.13
N TYR A 38 -5.74 -13.05 13.22
CA TYR A 38 -7.07 -13.58 13.54
C TYR A 38 -7.04 -14.92 14.27
N LEU A 39 -6.18 -15.85 13.83
CA LEU A 39 -6.16 -17.22 14.38
C LEU A 39 -5.63 -17.27 15.81
N VAL A 40 -4.60 -16.47 16.12
CA VAL A 40 -3.94 -16.46 17.43
C VAL A 40 -4.74 -15.65 18.45
N SER A 41 -5.42 -14.58 18.02
CA SER A 41 -6.20 -13.76 18.94
C SER A 41 -7.57 -14.39 19.21
N GLY A 42 -7.68 -15.04 20.38
CA GLY A 42 -8.95 -15.60 20.86
C GLY A 42 -10.04 -14.55 21.06
N SER A 43 -9.68 -13.34 21.52
CA SER A 43 -10.62 -12.23 21.71
C SER A 43 -11.20 -11.72 20.40
N LEU A 44 -10.37 -11.58 19.34
CA LEU A 44 -10.85 -11.19 18.01
C LEU A 44 -11.88 -12.17 17.45
N ARG A 45 -11.68 -13.47 17.64
CA ARG A 45 -12.64 -14.50 17.17
C ARG A 45 -13.94 -14.52 17.96
N ALA A 46 -13.91 -14.12 19.23
CA ALA A 46 -15.09 -14.07 20.08
C ALA A 46 -15.94 -12.82 19.84
N GLU A 47 -15.31 -11.69 19.49
CA GLU A 47 -15.97 -10.38 19.42
C GLU A 47 -16.24 -9.88 17.99
N VAL A 48 -15.58 -10.46 16.98
CA VAL A 48 -15.67 -9.99 15.59
C VAL A 48 -16.17 -11.11 14.68
N ALA A 49 -17.26 -10.84 13.97
CA ALA A 49 -17.76 -11.75 12.95
C ALA A 49 -16.74 -11.90 11.82
N VAL A 50 -16.60 -13.11 11.28
CA VAL A 50 -15.66 -13.41 10.19
C VAL A 50 -15.89 -12.49 8.98
N SER A 51 -17.13 -12.12 8.68
CA SER A 51 -17.51 -11.18 7.62
C SER A 51 -16.93 -9.78 7.82
N ASP A 52 -17.01 -9.26 9.05
CA ASP A 52 -16.52 -7.93 9.41
C ASP A 52 -15.00 -7.90 9.33
N TYR A 53 -14.36 -8.98 9.80
CA TYR A 53 -12.92 -9.14 9.72
C TYR A 53 -12.43 -9.19 8.26
N LEU A 54 -13.13 -9.91 7.38
CA LEU A 54 -12.86 -9.92 5.94
C LEU A 54 -12.99 -8.51 5.33
N GLY A 55 -14.03 -7.76 5.70
CA GLY A 55 -14.19 -6.37 5.29
C GLY A 55 -13.03 -5.48 5.76
N PHE A 56 -12.59 -5.64 7.01
CA PHE A 56 -11.42 -4.96 7.54
C PHE A 56 -10.14 -5.29 6.76
N VAL A 57 -9.88 -6.57 6.47
CA VAL A 57 -8.73 -7.01 5.67
C VAL A 57 -8.76 -6.39 4.27
N LEU A 58 -9.91 -6.44 3.59
CA LEU A 58 -10.08 -5.89 2.24
C LEU A 58 -9.87 -4.37 2.21
N PHE A 59 -10.34 -3.66 3.24
CA PHE A 59 -10.09 -2.22 3.39
C PHE A 59 -8.59 -1.92 3.43
N TRP A 60 -7.82 -2.66 4.23
CA TRP A 60 -6.36 -2.48 4.34
C TRP A 60 -5.61 -2.91 3.07
N ILE A 61 -6.11 -3.92 2.35
CA ILE A 61 -5.57 -4.29 1.03
C ILE A 61 -5.73 -3.11 0.05
N GLY A 62 -6.90 -2.47 0.01
CA GLY A 62 -7.14 -1.29 -0.83
C GLY A 62 -6.18 -0.14 -0.50
N TYR A 63 -6.00 0.16 0.79
CA TYR A 63 -5.02 1.14 1.25
C TYR A 63 -3.59 0.77 0.85
N ALA A 64 -3.18 -0.49 1.03
CA ALA A 64 -1.85 -0.96 0.65
C ALA A 64 -1.61 -0.86 -0.86
N LEU A 65 -2.64 -1.07 -1.68
CA LEU A 65 -2.59 -0.89 -3.14
C LEU A 65 -2.33 0.58 -3.51
N LEU A 66 -3.04 1.51 -2.86
CA LEU A 66 -2.84 2.95 -3.04
C LEU A 66 -1.40 3.36 -2.68
N ALA A 67 -0.95 2.93 -1.50
CA ALA A 67 0.39 3.22 -1.00
C ALA A 67 1.48 2.61 -1.89
N GLY A 68 1.28 1.38 -2.38
CA GLY A 68 2.17 0.72 -3.34
C GLY A 68 2.30 1.49 -4.65
N GLY A 69 1.20 2.08 -5.14
CA GLY A 69 1.22 2.93 -6.34
C GLY A 69 2.05 4.19 -6.15
N ALA A 70 1.89 4.85 -5.00
CA ALA A 70 2.70 6.02 -4.63
C ALA A 70 4.18 5.66 -4.44
N HIS A 71 4.45 4.52 -3.81
CA HIS A 71 5.81 4.02 -3.62
C HIS A 71 6.49 3.72 -4.96
N LEU A 72 5.80 3.07 -5.90
CA LEU A 72 6.31 2.81 -7.24
C LEU A 72 6.66 4.10 -7.99
N CYS A 73 5.85 5.16 -7.84
CA CYS A 73 6.16 6.49 -8.38
C CYS A 73 7.47 7.04 -7.81
N VAL A 74 7.64 6.98 -6.48
CA VAL A 74 8.82 7.51 -5.80
C VAL A 74 10.07 6.71 -6.17
N GLU A 75 10.01 5.37 -6.10
CA GLU A 75 11.15 4.47 -6.34
C GLU A 75 11.80 4.71 -7.70
N LEU A 76 10.99 4.91 -8.74
CA LEU A 76 11.48 5.00 -10.11
C LEU A 76 11.81 6.43 -10.56
N THR A 77 11.29 7.46 -9.88
CA THR A 77 11.53 8.86 -10.27
C THR A 77 12.69 9.52 -9.52
N ILE A 78 13.01 9.03 -8.33
CA ILE A 78 13.93 9.69 -7.38
C ILE A 78 15.26 8.91 -7.30
N SER A 79 16.37 9.58 -6.96
CA SER A 79 17.68 8.93 -6.83
C SER A 79 17.77 8.07 -5.57
N GLY A 80 18.54 6.99 -5.58
CA GLY A 80 18.58 6.04 -4.45
C GLY A 80 18.89 6.65 -3.07
N ARG A 81 19.66 7.75 -3.01
CA ARG A 81 19.92 8.50 -1.75
C ARG A 81 18.71 9.30 -1.28
N SER A 82 17.97 9.91 -2.20
CA SER A 82 16.77 10.69 -1.86
C SER A 82 15.57 9.79 -1.58
N MET A 83 15.53 8.57 -2.14
CA MET A 83 14.54 7.55 -1.79
C MET A 83 14.58 7.19 -0.30
N PHE A 84 15.78 6.98 0.26
CA PHE A 84 15.93 6.66 1.69
C PHE A 84 15.36 7.78 2.57
N ALA A 85 15.71 9.04 2.27
CA ALA A 85 15.19 10.19 3.01
C ALA A 85 13.65 10.30 2.93
N VAL A 86 13.07 10.13 1.74
CA VAL A 86 11.61 10.16 1.55
C VAL A 86 10.93 9.04 2.33
N GLN A 87 11.49 7.82 2.35
CA GLN A 87 10.96 6.72 3.15
C GLN A 87 11.08 6.98 4.65
N CYS A 88 12.20 7.50 5.13
CA CYS A 88 12.34 7.86 6.55
C CYS A 88 11.32 8.92 6.96
N VAL A 89 11.12 9.96 6.15
CA VAL A 89 10.12 11.00 6.41
C VAL A 89 8.70 10.44 6.37
N PHE A 90 8.39 9.57 5.40
CA PHE A 90 7.07 8.95 5.31
C PHE A 90 6.78 8.07 6.53
N VAL A 91 7.72 7.20 6.90
CA VAL A 91 7.59 6.33 8.08
C VAL A 91 7.47 7.16 9.35
N ALA A 92 8.36 8.14 9.55
CA ALA A 92 8.29 9.05 10.71
C ALA A 92 6.97 9.81 10.75
N GLY A 93 6.46 10.29 9.61
CA GLY A 93 5.18 10.97 9.50
C GLY A 93 4.00 10.05 9.87
N VAL A 94 4.01 8.81 9.40
CA VAL A 94 2.98 7.81 9.77
C VAL A 94 3.04 7.52 11.27
N PHE A 95 4.22 7.28 11.84
CA PHE A 95 4.36 7.04 13.28
C PHE A 95 3.95 8.26 14.12
N ALA A 96 4.32 9.46 13.70
CA ALA A 96 3.89 10.69 14.37
C ALA A 96 2.36 10.85 14.31
N ALA A 97 1.74 10.61 13.15
CA ALA A 97 0.29 10.66 13.01
C ALA A 97 -0.40 9.62 13.90
N LEU A 98 0.09 8.39 13.92
CA LEU A 98 -0.41 7.34 14.81
C LEU A 98 -0.25 7.72 16.29
N PHE A 99 0.90 8.29 16.65
CA PHE A 99 1.15 8.76 18.01
C PHE A 99 0.19 9.87 18.41
N VAL A 100 -0.05 10.87 17.55
CA VAL A 100 -1.01 11.96 17.81
C VAL A 100 -2.43 11.41 17.92
N LEU A 101 -2.84 10.48 17.04
CA LEU A 101 -4.17 9.87 17.10
C LEU A 101 -4.38 9.10 18.40
N TYR A 102 -3.36 8.34 18.81
CA TYR A 102 -3.43 7.49 20.00
C TYR A 102 -3.30 8.30 21.30
N ALA A 103 -2.28 9.15 21.41
CA ALA A 103 -2.02 9.93 22.62
C ALA A 103 -2.99 11.12 22.77
N GLY A 104 -3.42 11.73 21.67
CA GLY A 104 -4.29 12.91 21.68
C GLY A 104 -5.78 12.58 21.74
N TYR A 105 -6.23 11.58 20.98
CA TYR A 105 -7.67 11.28 20.83
C TYR A 105 -8.07 9.90 21.36
N GLN A 106 -7.11 9.08 21.80
CA GLN A 106 -7.34 7.69 22.23
C GLN A 106 -8.10 6.85 21.21
N VAL A 107 -8.00 7.20 19.92
CA VAL A 107 -8.71 6.52 18.83
C VAL A 107 -7.90 5.27 18.45
N PRO A 108 -8.35 4.05 18.78
CA PRO A 108 -7.64 2.85 18.40
C PRO A 108 -7.97 2.57 16.94
N LEU A 109 -7.03 2.91 16.04
CA LEU A 109 -7.24 2.91 14.59
C LEU A 109 -7.86 1.61 14.05
N ALA A 110 -7.41 0.46 14.58
CA ALA A 110 -7.93 -0.84 14.18
C ALA A 110 -9.42 -1.00 14.54
N THR A 111 -9.83 -0.60 15.75
CA THR A 111 -11.23 -0.66 16.18
C THR A 111 -12.10 0.32 15.41
N SER A 112 -11.62 1.54 15.15
CA SER A 112 -12.38 2.54 14.40
C SER A 112 -12.65 2.13 12.96
N VAL A 113 -11.68 1.49 12.30
CA VAL A 113 -11.91 0.92 10.96
C VAL A 113 -12.89 -0.25 11.03
N MET A 114 -12.82 -1.08 12.07
CA MET A 114 -13.79 -2.17 12.28
C MET A 114 -15.22 -1.63 12.46
N ASP A 115 -15.40 -0.58 13.25
CA ASP A 115 -16.70 0.08 13.45
C ASP A 115 -17.22 0.70 12.16
N LEU A 116 -16.33 1.27 11.35
CA LEU A 116 -16.66 1.79 10.02
C LEU A 116 -17.12 0.67 9.08
N VAL A 117 -16.44 -0.48 9.08
CA VAL A 117 -16.86 -1.65 8.30
C VAL A 117 -18.21 -2.16 8.77
N ARG A 118 -18.50 -2.16 10.07
CA ARG A 118 -19.81 -2.52 10.60
C ARG A 118 -20.91 -1.53 10.20
N ALA A 119 -20.61 -0.23 10.23
CA ALA A 119 -21.57 0.82 9.90
C ALA A 119 -21.93 0.88 8.40
N TYR A 120 -20.93 0.74 7.53
CA TYR A 120 -21.10 0.88 6.07
C TYR A 120 -21.13 -0.46 5.33
N GLY A 121 -20.91 -1.57 6.04
CA GLY A 121 -20.91 -2.92 5.48
C GLY A 121 -19.89 -3.10 4.35
N PRO A 122 -20.22 -3.85 3.28
CA PRO A 122 -19.29 -4.16 2.19
C PRO A 122 -18.98 -2.95 1.29
N ALA A 123 -19.73 -1.84 1.38
CA ALA A 123 -19.51 -0.66 0.55
C ALA A 123 -18.15 0.00 0.85
N LEU A 124 -17.74 0.02 2.11
CA LEU A 124 -16.48 0.62 2.54
C LEU A 124 -15.24 -0.12 2.01
N PRO A 125 -15.09 -1.45 2.18
CA PRO A 125 -13.96 -2.18 1.59
C PRO A 125 -13.98 -2.14 0.06
N ALA A 126 -15.16 -2.18 -0.57
CA ALA A 126 -15.27 -2.03 -2.01
C ALA A 126 -14.77 -0.66 -2.48
N ALA A 127 -15.15 0.43 -1.81
CA ALA A 127 -14.65 1.77 -2.11
C ALA A 127 -13.13 1.87 -1.93
N SER A 128 -12.59 1.32 -0.83
CA SER A 128 -11.14 1.30 -0.59
C SER A 128 -10.38 0.54 -1.68
N LEU A 129 -10.87 -0.63 -2.09
CA LEU A 129 -10.27 -1.41 -3.17
C LEU A 129 -10.34 -0.69 -4.52
N LEU A 130 -11.47 -0.08 -4.84
CA LEU A 130 -11.63 0.69 -6.09
C LEU A 130 -10.68 1.88 -6.12
N LEU A 131 -10.62 2.66 -5.03
CA LEU A 131 -9.71 3.80 -4.91
C LEU A 131 -8.24 3.35 -4.93
N GLY A 132 -7.93 2.27 -4.23
CA GLY A 132 -6.59 1.67 -4.23
C GLY A 132 -6.15 1.18 -5.60
N ALA A 133 -7.03 0.48 -6.33
CA ALA A 133 -6.74 -0.04 -7.66
C ALA A 133 -6.59 1.11 -8.67
N ALA A 134 -7.47 2.10 -8.61
CA ALA A 134 -7.37 3.30 -9.43
C ALA A 134 -6.07 4.06 -9.14
N GLY A 135 -5.73 4.27 -7.86
CA GLY A 135 -4.50 4.93 -7.45
C GLY A 135 -3.24 4.19 -7.87
N PHE A 136 -3.21 2.86 -7.72
CA PHE A 136 -2.11 2.02 -8.19
C PHE A 136 -1.92 2.11 -9.70
N TRP A 137 -3.03 2.02 -10.46
CA TRP A 137 -2.99 2.10 -11.91
C TRP A 137 -2.57 3.47 -12.42
N VAL A 138 -3.09 4.55 -11.82
CA VAL A 138 -2.67 5.93 -12.12
C VAL A 138 -1.20 6.08 -11.79
N GLY A 139 -0.75 5.61 -10.62
CA GLY A 139 0.66 5.62 -10.22
C GLY A 139 1.56 4.95 -11.26
N ALA A 140 1.26 3.69 -11.61
CA ALA A 140 2.01 2.95 -12.62
C ALA A 140 2.06 3.67 -13.98
N ARG A 141 0.95 4.28 -14.42
CA ARG A 141 0.92 5.09 -15.66
C ARG A 141 1.74 6.36 -15.57
N VAL A 142 1.63 7.10 -14.47
CA VAL A 142 2.38 8.35 -14.26
C VAL A 142 3.88 8.06 -14.24
N THR A 143 4.30 6.99 -13.57
CA THR A 143 5.69 6.52 -13.55
C THR A 143 6.20 6.23 -14.95
N GLY A 144 5.46 5.45 -15.75
CA GLY A 144 5.84 5.15 -17.13
C GLY A 144 5.99 6.41 -18.01
N ARG A 145 5.10 7.40 -17.83
CA ARG A 145 5.18 8.68 -18.55
C ARG A 145 6.37 9.54 -18.10
N ARG A 146 6.65 9.60 -16.80
CA ARG A 146 7.76 10.38 -16.23
C ARG A 146 9.12 9.83 -16.64
N LEU A 147 9.28 8.51 -16.66
CA LEU A 147 10.54 7.91 -17.09
C LEU A 147 10.78 8.10 -18.60
N ALA A 148 9.75 7.92 -19.44
CA ALA A 148 9.87 8.15 -20.87
C ALA A 148 10.29 9.61 -21.22
N ARG A 149 9.87 10.59 -20.40
CA ARG A 149 10.32 11.99 -20.55
C ARG A 149 11.77 12.22 -20.13
N ARG A 150 12.28 11.47 -19.15
CA ARG A 150 13.69 11.57 -18.71
C ARG A 150 14.64 11.01 -19.76
N ASP A 151 14.29 9.90 -20.39
CA ASP A 151 15.12 9.27 -21.42
C ASP A 151 15.22 10.11 -22.71
N LEU A 152 14.24 10.98 -22.98
CA LEU A 152 14.29 11.93 -24.11
C LEU A 152 15.14 13.18 -23.85
N SER A 153 15.57 13.40 -22.60
CA SER A 153 16.35 14.58 -22.18
C SER A 153 17.81 14.28 -21.86
N ALA A 154 18.25 13.04 -22.05
CA ALA A 154 19.62 12.56 -21.87
C ALA A 154 20.22 12.19 -23.22
#